data_AF-M3YKB7-F1
#
_entry.id   AF-M3YKB7-F1
#
_cell.length_a   1.000
_cell.length_b   1.000
_cell.length_c   1.000
_cell.angle_alpha   90.00
_cell.angle_beta   90.00
_cell.angle_gamma   90.00
#
_symmetry.space_group_name_H-M   'P 1'
#
loop_
_entity.id
_entity.type
_entity.pdbx_description
1 polymer ?
#
loop_
_entity_poly.entity_id
_entity_poly.type
_entity_poly.pdbx_seq_one_letter_code
_entity_poly.pdbx_strand_id
1 'polypeptide(L)'
;MHGPFQFSPIHNDGFFLVFFPEFFRELLENAEKSLNDMFVRTYGMLYMQNSEVFQDLFTELKRYYTGGNVNLEEMLNDFWARLLERMFQLINPQYHFSEDYLECVSKYTDQLKPFGDVPRKLKIQVTRAFIAARTFVQGLTVGREVANRVSKVSPTPGCIRALMKMLYCPYCRGLPTVRPCKNYCLNVMKGCLANQADLDTEWNLFIGKGRSRGAVTS
;
A
#
# COMPACT_ATOMS: atom_id res chain seq x y z
N MET A 1 -25.50 36.90 -14.50
CA MET A 1 -25.47 35.88 -15.56
C MET A 1 -24.21 35.04 -15.37
N HIS A 2 -24.39 33.72 -15.34
CA HIS A 2 -23.41 32.70 -14.98
C HIS A 2 -22.28 32.52 -16.00
N GLY A 3 -21.06 32.30 -15.50
CA GLY A 3 -20.07 31.31 -15.98
C GLY A 3 -19.46 31.46 -17.40
N PRO A 4 -18.31 30.82 -17.68
CA PRO A 4 -17.94 29.53 -17.10
C PRO A 4 -16.73 29.59 -16.17
N PHE A 5 -16.86 28.78 -15.13
CA PHE A 5 -15.81 28.38 -14.21
C PHE A 5 -14.63 27.77 -14.99
N GLN A 6 -13.47 28.35 -14.77
CA GLN A 6 -12.19 27.81 -15.17
C GLN A 6 -11.87 26.64 -14.22
N PHE A 7 -12.13 25.41 -14.66
CA PHE A 7 -11.60 24.23 -13.98
C PHE A 7 -10.08 24.21 -14.18
N SER A 8 -9.35 24.71 -13.19
CA SER A 8 -7.94 24.39 -13.03
C SER A 8 -7.80 22.88 -12.79
N PRO A 9 -6.84 22.18 -13.42
CA PRO A 9 -6.58 20.79 -13.09
C PRO A 9 -6.03 20.74 -11.67
N ILE A 10 -6.84 20.22 -10.76
CA ILE A 10 -6.47 20.00 -9.37
C ILE A 10 -5.30 19.01 -9.35
N HIS A 11 -4.25 19.45 -8.70
CA HIS A 11 -3.06 18.72 -8.25
C HIS A 11 -3.46 17.57 -7.27
N ASN A 12 -4.31 16.65 -7.69
CA ASN A 12 -4.91 15.61 -6.83
C ASN A 12 -4.01 14.38 -6.63
N ASP A 13 -2.97 14.24 -7.44
CA ASP A 13 -2.02 13.12 -7.38
C ASP A 13 -1.22 13.09 -6.07
N GLY A 14 -1.08 14.24 -5.41
CA GLY A 14 -0.39 14.34 -4.12
C GLY A 14 -1.23 13.86 -2.94
N PHE A 15 -2.56 14.01 -3.00
CA PHE A 15 -3.44 13.69 -1.87
C PHE A 15 -3.47 12.19 -1.57
N PHE A 16 -3.63 11.35 -2.60
CA PHE A 16 -3.67 9.89 -2.43
C PHE A 16 -2.31 9.27 -2.07
N LEU A 17 -1.20 9.97 -2.30
CA LEU A 17 0.14 9.50 -1.94
C LEU A 17 0.54 9.84 -0.51
N VAL A 18 0.00 10.94 0.01
CA VAL A 18 -0.24 11.14 1.44
C VAL A 18 -1.54 10.38 1.71
N PHE A 19 -2.49 10.76 2.55
CA PHE A 19 -3.74 10.02 2.80
C PHE A 19 -3.63 8.50 3.07
N PHE A 20 -3.43 7.62 2.08
CA PHE A 20 -3.38 6.17 2.29
C PHE A 20 -2.26 5.75 3.24
N PRO A 21 -1.02 6.27 3.15
CA PRO A 21 0.01 5.96 4.12
C PRO A 21 -0.35 6.35 5.54
N GLU A 22 -0.89 7.55 5.71
CA GLU A 22 -1.36 8.10 6.98
C GLU A 22 -2.55 7.32 7.53
N PHE A 23 -3.52 6.98 6.70
CA PHE A 23 -4.70 6.21 7.05
C PHE A 23 -4.33 4.84 7.63
N PHE A 24 -3.44 4.09 6.97
CA PHE A 24 -2.99 2.80 7.49
C PHE A 24 -2.17 2.96 8.77
N ARG A 25 -1.35 4.02 8.89
CA ARG A 25 -0.62 4.31 10.13
C ARG A 25 -1.57 4.59 11.28
N GLU A 26 -2.57 5.44 11.07
CA GLU A 26 -3.60 5.78 12.07
C GLU A 26 -4.43 4.56 12.45
N LEU A 27 -4.77 3.69 11.50
CA LEU A 27 -5.44 2.42 11.80
C LEU A 27 -4.62 1.55 12.77
N LEU A 28 -3.30 1.48 12.58
CA LEU A 28 -2.42 0.72 13.48
C LEU A 28 -2.29 1.34 14.85
N GLU A 29 -2.12 2.67 14.92
CA GLU A 29 -2.09 3.40 16.19
C GLU A 29 -3.39 3.27 16.97
N ASN A 30 -4.53 3.33 16.28
CA ASN A 30 -5.84 3.15 16.89
C ASN A 30 -6.07 1.71 17.35
N ALA A 31 -5.60 0.71 16.59
CA ALA A 31 -5.68 -0.70 16.99
C ALA A 31 -4.82 -0.99 18.23
N GLU A 32 -3.60 -0.45 18.30
CA GLU A 32 -2.71 -0.56 19.46
C GLU A 32 -3.33 0.08 20.69
N LYS A 33 -3.82 1.32 20.55
CA LYS A 33 -4.47 2.04 21.64
C LYS A 33 -5.72 1.30 22.13
N SER A 34 -6.56 0.83 21.21
CA SER A 34 -7.78 0.09 21.57
C SER A 34 -7.46 -1.22 22.28
N LEU A 35 -6.42 -1.95 21.86
CA LEU A 35 -5.97 -3.16 22.53
C LEU A 35 -5.48 -2.82 23.95
N ASN A 36 -4.62 -1.82 24.07
CA ASN A 36 -4.06 -1.39 25.34
C ASN A 36 -5.17 -0.96 26.32
N ASP A 37 -6.08 -0.09 25.89
CA ASP A 37 -7.18 0.40 26.73
C ASP A 37 -8.09 -0.74 27.21
N MET A 38 -8.40 -1.71 26.33
CA MET A 38 -9.20 -2.87 26.69
C MET A 38 -8.46 -3.81 27.66
N PHE A 39 -7.17 -4.07 27.41
CA PHE A 39 -6.38 -5.02 28.21
C PHE A 39 -6.03 -4.45 29.59
N VAL A 40 -5.74 -3.14 29.70
CA VAL A 40 -5.59 -2.48 31.01
C VAL A 40 -6.88 -2.61 31.83
N ARG A 41 -8.05 -2.41 31.21
CA ARG A 41 -9.34 -2.53 31.91
C ARG A 41 -9.67 -3.97 32.31
N THR A 42 -9.29 -4.95 31.48
CA THR A 42 -9.68 -6.36 31.67
C THR A 42 -8.71 -7.12 32.57
N TYR A 43 -7.40 -6.90 32.39
CA TYR A 43 -6.34 -7.65 33.06
C TYR A 43 -5.51 -6.82 34.06
N GLY A 44 -5.69 -5.49 34.08
CA GLY A 44 -5.06 -4.61 35.06
C GLY A 44 -3.54 -4.70 35.07
N MET A 45 -2.97 -4.80 36.28
CA MET A 45 -1.52 -4.84 36.51
C MET A 45 -0.83 -6.02 35.81
N LEU A 46 -1.50 -7.16 35.65
CA LEU A 46 -0.94 -8.33 34.99
C LEU A 46 -0.54 -8.01 33.54
N TYR A 47 -1.40 -7.29 32.82
CA TYR A 47 -1.09 -6.81 31.48
C TYR A 47 -0.07 -5.68 31.53
N MET A 48 -0.22 -4.68 32.41
CA MET A 48 0.69 -3.53 32.45
C MET A 48 2.15 -3.92 32.70
N GLN A 49 2.40 -5.00 33.46
CA GLN A 49 3.74 -5.52 33.71
C GLN A 49 4.33 -6.32 32.54
N ASN A 50 3.51 -6.74 31.58
CA ASN A 50 3.90 -7.57 30.44
C ASN A 50 3.51 -6.95 29.09
N SER A 51 3.14 -5.67 29.08
CA SER A 51 2.60 -4.99 27.90
C SER A 51 3.63 -4.86 26.77
N GLU A 52 4.92 -4.93 27.11
CA GLU A 52 6.05 -4.93 26.17
C GLU A 52 5.86 -5.97 25.05
N VAL A 53 5.35 -7.17 25.36
CA VAL A 53 5.10 -8.21 24.34
C VAL A 53 4.16 -7.74 23.23
N PHE A 54 3.16 -6.92 23.58
CA PHE A 54 2.20 -6.36 22.62
C PHE A 54 2.74 -5.10 21.96
N GLN A 55 3.49 -4.26 22.69
CA GLN A 55 4.12 -3.06 22.13
C GLN A 55 5.17 -3.42 21.06
N ASP A 56 5.95 -4.48 21.28
CA ASP A 56 6.90 -5.01 20.32
C ASP A 56 6.20 -5.50 19.05
N LEU A 57 5.08 -6.22 19.19
CA LEU A 57 4.25 -6.66 18.07
C LEU A 57 3.81 -5.47 17.20
N PHE A 58 3.24 -4.42 17.80
CA PHE A 58 2.81 -3.25 17.05
C PHE A 58 3.97 -2.46 16.45
N THR A 59 5.12 -2.42 17.12
CA THR A 59 6.35 -1.81 16.60
C THR A 59 6.83 -2.53 15.34
N GLU A 60 6.88 -3.86 15.35
CA GLU A 60 7.27 -4.64 14.18
C GLU A 60 6.23 -4.59 13.06
N LEU A 61 4.93 -4.54 13.37
CA LEU A 61 3.87 -4.31 12.37
C LEU A 61 4.05 -2.95 11.67
N LYS A 62 4.32 -1.88 12.42
CA LYS A 62 4.63 -0.56 11.86
C LYS A 62 5.89 -0.58 11.00
N ARG A 63 6.93 -1.29 11.45
CA ARG A 63 8.20 -1.43 10.71
C ARG A 63 8.02 -2.22 9.41
N TYR A 64 7.24 -3.29 9.42
CA TYR A 64 6.89 -4.04 8.21
C TYR A 64 6.18 -3.13 7.20
N TYR A 65 5.24 -2.31 7.69
CA TYR A 65 4.47 -1.40 6.85
C TYR A 65 5.34 -0.31 6.18
N THR A 66 6.23 0.32 6.93
CA THR A 66 7.11 1.41 6.42
C THR A 66 8.22 0.93 5.48
N GLY A 67 8.30 -0.38 5.22
CA GLY A 67 9.23 -0.93 4.25
C GLY A 67 10.40 -1.70 4.84
N GLY A 68 10.40 -1.96 6.16
CA GLY A 68 11.39 -2.81 6.79
C GLY A 68 11.47 -4.20 6.16
N ASN A 69 12.68 -4.77 6.14
CA ASN A 69 12.93 -6.15 5.73
C ASN A 69 12.54 -7.11 6.87
N VAL A 70 11.25 -7.17 7.17
CA VAL A 70 10.66 -7.98 8.24
C VAL A 70 9.83 -9.09 7.60
N ASN A 71 10.01 -10.33 8.08
CA ASN A 71 9.14 -11.43 7.72
C ASN A 71 7.91 -11.43 8.63
N LEU A 72 6.77 -11.03 8.09
CA LEU A 72 5.52 -10.87 8.86
C LEU A 72 5.04 -12.19 9.46
N GLU A 73 5.23 -13.31 8.77
CA GLU A 73 4.79 -14.61 9.30
C GLU A 73 5.66 -15.07 10.48
N GLU A 74 6.97 -14.90 10.35
CA GLU A 74 7.95 -15.23 11.40
C GLU A 74 7.73 -14.37 12.64
N MET A 75 7.61 -13.05 12.47
CA MET A 75 7.33 -12.13 13.56
C MET A 75 6.04 -12.48 14.32
N LEU A 76 4.99 -12.87 13.59
CA LEU A 76 3.75 -13.30 14.24
C LEU A 76 3.91 -14.61 14.99
N ASN A 77 4.67 -15.58 14.45
CA ASN A 77 4.94 -16.83 15.16
C ASN A 77 5.76 -16.56 16.45
N ASP A 78 6.78 -15.69 16.37
CA ASP A 78 7.61 -15.30 17.50
C ASP A 78 6.79 -14.61 18.60
N PHE A 79 5.87 -13.72 18.22
CA PHE A 79 4.93 -13.10 19.15
C PHE A 79 4.13 -14.14 19.94
N TRP A 80 3.56 -15.13 19.25
CA TRP A 80 2.75 -16.16 19.90
C TRP A 80 3.57 -17.10 20.78
N ALA A 81 4.80 -17.42 20.39
CA ALA A 81 5.73 -18.19 21.21
C ALA A 81 6.08 -17.43 22.50
N ARG A 82 6.52 -16.18 22.39
CA ARG A 82 6.84 -15.33 23.56
C ARG A 82 5.64 -15.13 24.47
N LEU A 83 4.45 -14.93 23.90
CA LEU A 83 3.21 -14.78 24.66
C LEU A 83 2.87 -16.07 25.42
N LEU A 84 3.03 -17.23 24.80
CA LEU A 84 2.80 -18.53 25.44
C LEU A 84 3.73 -18.71 26.64
N GLU A 85 5.03 -18.49 26.47
CA GLU A 85 6.03 -18.65 27.53
C GLU A 85 5.72 -17.75 28.72
N ARG A 86 5.41 -16.47 28.45
CA ARG A 86 5.01 -15.51 29.50
C ARG A 86 3.73 -15.93 30.20
N MET A 87 2.69 -16.31 29.47
CA MET A 87 1.44 -16.75 30.07
C MET A 87 1.60 -18.04 30.88
N PHE A 88 2.42 -18.98 30.41
CA PHE A 88 2.66 -20.24 31.09
C PHE A 88 3.32 -20.04 32.46
N GLN A 89 4.29 -19.13 32.54
CA GLN A 89 4.90 -18.71 33.81
C GLN A 89 3.90 -18.01 34.73
N LEU A 90 3.07 -17.10 34.20
CA LEU A 90 2.09 -16.35 34.98
C LEU A 90 0.96 -17.22 35.55
N ILE A 91 0.55 -18.27 34.82
CA ILE A 91 -0.48 -19.22 35.26
C ILE A 91 0.08 -20.20 36.30
N ASN A 92 1.38 -20.49 36.27
CA ASN A 92 2.03 -21.47 37.14
C ASN A 92 3.13 -20.83 38.02
N PRO A 93 2.83 -19.80 38.82
CA PRO A 93 3.83 -19.03 39.56
C PRO A 93 4.54 -19.84 40.67
N GLN A 94 3.98 -21.00 41.03
CA GLN A 94 4.54 -21.91 42.03
C GLN A 94 5.80 -22.65 41.52
N TYR A 95 5.99 -22.69 40.20
CA TYR A 95 7.05 -23.44 39.54
C TYR A 95 8.04 -22.49 38.87
N HIS A 96 9.31 -22.85 38.91
CA HIS A 96 10.36 -22.20 38.14
C HIS A 96 10.69 -23.06 36.93
N PHE A 97 10.50 -22.51 35.73
CA PHE A 97 10.75 -23.20 34.47
C PHE A 97 12.08 -22.75 33.90
N SER A 98 12.93 -23.68 33.47
CA SER A 98 14.13 -23.36 32.70
C SER A 98 13.77 -22.94 31.27
N GLU A 99 14.70 -22.27 30.61
CA GLU A 99 14.55 -21.88 29.19
C GLU A 99 14.32 -23.11 28.30
N ASP A 100 15.10 -24.19 28.48
CA ASP A 100 14.91 -25.46 27.77
C ASP A 100 13.50 -26.05 27.93
N TYR A 101 12.91 -25.89 29.13
CA TYR A 101 11.55 -26.37 29.39
C TYR A 101 10.52 -25.55 28.63
N LEU A 102 10.69 -24.22 28.59
CA LEU A 102 9.81 -23.32 27.85
C LEU A 102 9.93 -23.51 26.34
N GLU A 103 11.15 -23.74 25.83
CA GLU A 103 11.35 -24.11 24.43
C GLU A 103 10.63 -25.43 24.09
N CYS A 104 10.69 -26.41 25.01
CA CYS A 104 9.94 -27.65 24.89
C CYS A 104 8.42 -27.41 24.84
N VAL A 105 7.88 -26.55 25.72
CA VAL A 105 6.46 -26.15 25.69
C VAL A 105 6.09 -25.53 24.34
N SER A 106 6.92 -24.63 23.83
CA SER A 106 6.75 -23.98 22.53
C SER A 106 6.66 -25.00 21.38
N LYS A 107 7.36 -26.14 21.44
CA LYS A 107 7.29 -27.23 20.44
C LYS A 107 5.93 -27.95 20.38
N TYR A 108 5.17 -27.99 21.48
CA TYR A 108 3.85 -28.63 21.51
C TYR A 108 2.68 -27.69 21.21
N THR A 109 2.95 -26.40 20.95
CA THR A 109 1.94 -25.37 20.70
C THR A 109 0.95 -25.74 19.59
N ASP A 110 1.43 -26.31 18.49
CA ASP A 110 0.60 -26.67 17.33
C ASP A 110 -0.38 -27.81 17.64
N GLN A 111 -0.01 -28.72 18.54
CA GLN A 111 -0.83 -29.87 18.94
C GLN A 111 -1.85 -29.46 20.01
N LEU A 112 -1.41 -28.72 21.02
CA LEU A 112 -2.23 -28.35 22.17
C LEU A 112 -3.12 -27.14 21.91
N LYS A 113 -2.75 -26.28 20.95
CA LYS A 113 -3.46 -25.05 20.59
C LYS A 113 -3.93 -24.25 21.82
N PRO A 114 -3.01 -23.76 22.68
CA PRO A 114 -3.38 -23.04 23.90
C PRO A 114 -4.22 -21.78 23.64
N PHE A 115 -4.07 -21.18 22.45
CA PHE A 115 -4.85 -20.03 21.98
C PHE A 115 -5.94 -20.42 20.96
N GLY A 116 -6.25 -21.71 20.85
CA GLY A 116 -7.16 -22.26 19.84
C GLY A 116 -6.70 -21.93 18.42
N ASP A 117 -7.66 -21.54 17.56
CA ASP A 117 -7.38 -21.17 16.17
C ASP A 117 -7.03 -19.68 15.99
N VAL A 118 -6.96 -18.89 17.06
CA VAL A 118 -6.72 -17.44 17.01
C VAL A 118 -5.38 -17.11 16.32
N PRO A 119 -4.23 -17.72 16.68
CA PRO A 119 -2.95 -17.43 16.03
C PRO A 119 -2.98 -17.63 14.52
N ARG A 120 -3.57 -18.74 14.07
CA ARG A 120 -3.69 -19.09 12.65
C ARG A 120 -4.58 -18.09 11.90
N LYS A 121 -5.75 -17.77 12.45
CA LYS A 121 -6.70 -16.83 11.83
C LYS A 121 -6.10 -15.43 11.74
N LEU A 122 -5.50 -14.96 12.84
CA LEU A 122 -4.85 -13.65 12.90
C LEU A 122 -3.70 -13.58 11.89
N LYS A 123 -2.84 -14.61 11.81
CA LYS A 123 -1.75 -14.68 10.82
C LYS A 123 -2.26 -14.51 9.39
N ILE A 124 -3.26 -15.29 8.99
CA ILE A 124 -3.81 -15.21 7.63
C ILE A 124 -4.39 -13.81 7.33
N GLN A 125 -5.16 -13.26 8.26
CA GLN A 125 -5.82 -11.95 8.06
C GLN A 125 -4.81 -10.80 8.04
N VAL A 126 -3.90 -10.75 9.01
CA VAL A 126 -2.88 -9.72 9.13
C VAL A 126 -1.92 -9.78 7.95
N THR A 127 -1.41 -10.95 7.59
CA THR A 127 -0.50 -11.09 6.44
C THR A 127 -1.15 -10.60 5.15
N ARG A 128 -2.39 -11.00 4.87
CA ARG A 128 -3.10 -10.54 3.66
C ARG A 128 -3.36 -9.04 3.67
N ALA A 129 -3.82 -8.49 4.79
CA ALA A 129 -4.14 -7.07 4.92
C ALA A 129 -2.90 -6.18 4.74
N PHE A 130 -1.80 -6.52 5.41
CA PHE A 130 -0.57 -5.73 5.34
C PHE A 130 0.13 -5.82 3.99
N ILE A 131 0.18 -7.01 3.37
CA ILE A 131 0.69 -7.14 2.00
C ILE A 131 -0.15 -6.29 1.05
N ALA A 132 -1.48 -6.37 1.14
CA ALA A 132 -2.36 -5.58 0.29
C ALA A 132 -2.16 -4.07 0.47
N ALA A 133 -2.12 -3.59 1.72
CA ALA A 133 -1.89 -2.17 2.05
C ALA A 133 -0.53 -1.67 1.52
N ARG A 134 0.55 -2.42 1.82
CA ARG A 134 1.91 -2.08 1.39
C ARG A 134 2.03 -2.07 -0.13
N THR A 135 1.55 -3.12 -0.81
CA THR A 135 1.58 -3.19 -2.28
C THR A 135 0.74 -2.08 -2.92
N PHE A 136 -0.39 -1.72 -2.33
CA PHE A 136 -1.23 -0.64 -2.84
C PHE A 136 -0.53 0.72 -2.76
N VAL A 137 0.04 1.07 -1.60
CA VAL A 137 0.81 2.31 -1.42
C VAL A 137 2.04 2.35 -2.33
N GLN A 138 2.81 1.26 -2.39
CA GLN A 138 3.95 1.14 -3.30
C GLN A 138 3.53 1.30 -4.76
N GLY A 139 2.39 0.70 -5.13
CA GLY A 139 1.79 0.85 -6.44
C GLY A 139 1.54 2.32 -6.78
N LEU A 140 0.85 3.06 -5.91
CA LEU A 140 0.59 4.49 -6.12
C LEU A 140 1.89 5.29 -6.34
N THR A 141 2.92 5.03 -5.53
CA THR A 141 4.24 5.67 -5.68
C THR A 141 4.87 5.38 -7.03
N VAL A 142 4.91 4.10 -7.45
CA VAL A 142 5.43 3.69 -8.76
C VAL A 142 4.62 4.31 -9.89
N GLY A 143 3.29 4.32 -9.79
CA GLY A 143 2.40 4.95 -10.77
C GLY A 143 2.71 6.44 -10.96
N ARG A 144 2.90 7.17 -9.86
CA ARG A 144 3.30 8.59 -9.87
C ARG A 144 4.69 8.79 -10.48
N GLU A 145 5.65 7.94 -10.15
CA GLU A 145 7.00 8.02 -10.72
C GLU A 145 6.99 7.79 -12.23
N VAL A 146 6.25 6.78 -12.71
CA VAL A 146 6.09 6.51 -14.14
C VAL A 146 5.42 7.69 -14.84
N ALA A 147 4.30 8.21 -14.32
CA ALA A 147 3.62 9.37 -14.89
C ALA A 147 4.54 10.61 -14.99
N ASN A 148 5.34 10.86 -13.95
CA ASN A 148 6.32 11.95 -13.92
C ASN A 148 7.49 11.77 -14.88
N ARG A 149 7.91 10.52 -15.16
CA ARG A 149 8.96 10.24 -16.15
C ARG A 149 8.42 10.39 -17.57
N VAL A 150 7.23 9.89 -17.82
CA VAL A 150 6.56 9.94 -19.14
C VAL A 150 6.27 11.38 -19.56
N SER A 151 5.88 12.25 -18.63
CA SER A 151 5.61 13.67 -18.92
C SER A 151 6.84 14.49 -19.31
N LYS A 152 8.05 14.00 -19.01
CA LYS A 152 9.33 14.66 -19.32
C LYS A 152 9.97 14.17 -20.61
N VAL A 153 9.34 13.24 -21.33
CA VAL A 153 9.86 12.74 -22.61
C VAL A 153 9.71 13.81 -23.68
N SER A 154 10.84 14.29 -24.20
CA SER A 154 10.86 15.30 -25.26
C SER A 154 10.30 14.75 -26.58
N PRO A 155 9.55 15.56 -27.35
CA PRO A 155 9.11 15.18 -28.68
C PRO A 155 10.27 14.87 -29.62
N THR A 156 10.12 13.87 -30.48
CA THR A 156 11.13 13.55 -31.49
C THR A 156 11.24 14.66 -32.55
N PRO A 157 12.39 14.82 -33.23
CA PRO A 157 12.52 15.78 -34.33
C PRO A 157 11.47 15.56 -35.46
N GLY A 158 11.07 14.30 -35.69
CA GLY A 158 9.98 13.95 -36.60
C GLY A 158 8.65 14.54 -36.16
N CYS A 159 8.30 14.38 -34.87
CA CYS A 159 7.11 14.97 -34.28
C CYS A 159 7.13 16.50 -34.35
N ILE A 160 8.25 17.14 -34.01
CA ILE A 160 8.39 18.61 -34.07
C ILE A 160 8.10 19.11 -35.49
N ARG A 161 8.67 18.48 -36.51
CA ARG A 161 8.39 18.84 -37.92
C ARG A 161 6.92 18.65 -38.29
N ALA A 162 6.30 17.55 -37.86
CA ALA A 162 4.89 17.27 -38.14
C ALA A 162 3.95 18.27 -37.44
N LEU A 163 4.21 18.61 -36.18
CA LEU A 163 3.50 19.64 -35.43
C LEU A 163 3.65 21.02 -36.06
N MET A 164 4.88 21.40 -36.45
CA MET A 164 5.13 22.67 -37.12
C MET A 164 4.36 22.78 -38.44
N LYS A 165 4.34 21.71 -39.23
CA LYS A 165 3.57 21.64 -40.48
C LYS A 165 2.06 21.77 -40.24
N MET A 166 1.56 21.15 -39.19
CA MET A 166 0.15 21.16 -38.86
C MET A 166 -0.33 22.51 -38.30
N LEU A 167 0.47 23.16 -37.46
CA LEU A 167 0.08 24.36 -36.72
C LEU A 167 0.47 25.66 -37.43
N TYR A 168 1.67 25.73 -38.03
CA TYR A 168 2.25 27.00 -38.48
C TYR A 168 2.32 27.17 -40.01
N CYS A 169 2.39 26.09 -40.80
CA CYS A 169 2.42 26.24 -42.26
C CYS A 169 1.20 26.97 -42.88
N PRO A 170 -0.03 26.92 -42.33
CA PRO A 170 -1.13 27.74 -42.85
C PRO A 170 -0.82 29.24 -42.83
N TYR A 171 -0.17 29.74 -41.77
CA TYR A 171 0.26 31.13 -41.67
C TYR A 171 1.28 31.49 -42.77
N CYS A 172 2.28 30.63 -42.99
CA CYS A 172 3.29 30.83 -44.03
C CYS A 172 2.70 30.82 -45.46
N ARG A 173 1.51 30.22 -45.64
CA ARG A 173 0.79 30.15 -46.91
C ARG A 173 -0.28 31.23 -47.07
N GLY A 174 -0.37 32.19 -46.14
CA GLY A 174 -1.38 33.25 -46.18
C GLY A 174 -2.80 32.79 -45.80
N LEU A 175 -2.93 31.66 -45.09
CA LEU A 175 -4.19 31.07 -44.63
C LEU A 175 -4.28 31.03 -43.09
N PRO A 176 -4.23 32.18 -42.38
CA PRO A 176 -4.12 32.23 -40.91
C PRO A 176 -5.38 31.78 -40.15
N THR A 177 -6.54 31.74 -40.81
CA THR A 177 -7.83 31.38 -40.21
C THR A 177 -8.15 29.88 -40.31
N VAL A 178 -7.37 29.13 -41.10
CA VAL A 178 -7.62 27.71 -41.36
C VAL A 178 -7.13 26.88 -40.19
N ARG A 179 -8.04 26.08 -39.61
CA ARG A 179 -7.72 25.12 -38.56
C ARG A 179 -7.36 23.75 -39.13
N PRO A 180 -6.46 22.98 -38.50
CA PRO A 180 -6.16 21.62 -38.93
C PRO A 180 -7.40 20.72 -38.80
N CYS A 181 -7.60 19.85 -39.80
CA CYS A 181 -8.66 18.86 -39.78
C CYS A 181 -8.53 17.93 -38.57
N LYS A 182 -9.64 17.49 -37.98
CA LYS A 182 -9.66 16.58 -36.81
C LYS A 182 -8.78 15.34 -37.01
N ASN A 183 -8.96 14.62 -38.13
CA ASN A 183 -8.18 13.40 -38.40
C ASN A 183 -6.70 13.69 -38.65
N TYR A 184 -6.38 14.83 -39.27
CA TYR A 184 -4.98 15.24 -39.45
C TYR A 184 -4.31 15.49 -38.10
N CYS A 185 -5.00 16.21 -37.20
CA CYS A 185 -4.54 16.43 -35.83
C CYS A 185 -4.32 15.13 -35.07
N LEU A 186 -5.31 14.23 -35.06
CA LEU A 186 -5.19 12.95 -34.38
C LEU A 186 -4.03 12.10 -34.91
N ASN A 187 -3.79 12.10 -36.23
CA ASN A 187 -2.68 11.33 -36.81
C ASN A 187 -1.32 11.90 -36.42
N VAL A 188 -1.16 13.23 -36.41
CA VAL A 188 0.08 13.89 -35.96
C VAL A 188 0.31 13.59 -34.48
N MET A 189 -0.72 13.74 -33.64
CA MET A 189 -0.62 13.48 -32.20
C MET A 189 -0.31 12.01 -31.88
N LYS A 190 -0.93 11.06 -32.59
CA LYS A 190 -0.60 9.62 -32.45
C LYS A 190 0.85 9.32 -32.78
N GLY A 191 1.40 9.91 -33.85
CA GLY A 191 2.81 9.76 -34.18
C GLY A 191 3.74 10.40 -33.14
N CYS A 192 3.34 11.54 -32.57
CA CYS A 192 4.09 12.21 -31.52
C CYS A 192 4.09 11.47 -30.18
N LEU A 193 2.99 10.80 -29.85
CA LEU A 193 2.77 10.11 -28.57
C LEU A 193 2.94 8.59 -28.68
N ALA A 194 3.57 8.09 -29.74
CA ALA A 194 3.71 6.64 -29.98
C ALA A 194 4.42 5.94 -28.80
N ASN A 195 5.53 6.49 -28.33
CA ASN A 195 6.28 5.93 -27.19
C ASN A 195 5.48 5.93 -25.89
N GLN A 196 4.59 6.90 -25.71
CA GLN A 196 3.68 6.98 -24.57
C GLN A 196 2.53 5.98 -24.71
N ALA A 197 2.05 5.76 -25.93
CA ALA A 197 1.01 4.78 -26.22
C ALA A 197 1.47 3.33 -25.98
N ASP A 198 2.77 3.05 -26.12
CA ASP A 198 3.34 1.73 -25.80
C ASP A 198 3.11 1.33 -24.33
N LEU A 199 2.96 2.30 -23.43
CA LEU A 199 2.69 2.06 -22.00
C LEU A 199 1.21 1.77 -21.70
N ASP A 200 0.30 2.00 -22.64
CA ASP A 200 -1.15 1.92 -22.39
C ASP A 200 -1.57 0.53 -21.90
N THR A 201 -1.05 -0.53 -22.50
CA THR A 201 -1.36 -1.92 -22.10
C THR A 201 -0.93 -2.20 -20.66
N GLU A 202 0.32 -1.90 -20.32
CA GLU A 202 0.86 -2.12 -18.97
C GLU A 202 0.20 -1.23 -17.93
N TRP A 203 -0.13 0.01 -18.30
CA TRP A 203 -0.84 0.95 -17.44
C TRP A 203 -2.25 0.47 -17.12
N ASN A 204 -2.97 -0.05 -18.11
CA ASN A 204 -4.30 -0.64 -17.92
C ASN A 204 -4.26 -1.90 -17.06
N LEU A 205 -3.21 -2.73 -17.19
CA LEU A 205 -3.00 -3.87 -16.30
C LEU A 205 -2.68 -3.43 -14.86
N PHE A 206 -1.85 -2.40 -14.70
CA PHE A 206 -1.47 -1.83 -13.42
C PHE A 206 -2.70 -1.27 -12.67
N ILE A 207 -3.55 -0.48 -13.34
CA ILE A 207 -4.81 0.03 -12.77
C ILE A 207 -5.83 -1.10 -12.58
N GLY A 208 -5.95 -2.00 -13.55
CA GLY A 208 -6.92 -3.10 -13.56
C GLY A 208 -6.69 -4.12 -12.43
N LYS A 209 -5.44 -4.38 -12.04
CA LYS A 209 -5.10 -5.18 -10.86
C LYS A 209 -5.59 -4.54 -9.54
N GLY A 210 -5.75 -3.21 -9.50
CA GLY A 210 -6.33 -2.50 -8.36
C GLY A 210 -7.83 -2.73 -8.18
N ARG A 211 -8.54 -3.19 -9.22
CA ARG A 211 -10.00 -3.38 -9.22
C ARG A 211 -10.45 -4.85 -9.06
N SER A 212 -9.55 -5.81 -9.25
CA SER A 212 -9.92 -7.22 -9.49
C SER A 212 -9.87 -8.16 -8.28
N ARG A 213 -9.60 -7.68 -7.05
CA ARG A 213 -9.74 -8.51 -5.82
C ARG A 213 -11.02 -8.24 -5.00
N GLY A 214 -12.00 -7.54 -5.57
CA GLY A 214 -13.30 -7.26 -4.94
C GLY A 214 -14.51 -7.99 -5.55
N ALA A 215 -14.33 -8.74 -6.64
CA ALA A 215 -15.40 -9.56 -7.21
C ALA A 215 -15.42 -10.92 -6.50
N VAL A 216 -16.12 -10.97 -5.37
CA VAL A 216 -16.68 -12.19 -4.81
C VAL A 216 -17.48 -12.86 -5.93
N THR A 217 -16.98 -13.99 -6.42
CA THR A 217 -17.79 -14.94 -7.19
C THR A 217 -18.87 -15.45 -6.25
N SER A 218 -20.12 -15.10 -6.57
CA SER A 218 -21.32 -15.81 -6.12
C SER A 218 -21.31 -17.25 -6.60
#